data_AF-A0A6C0CNQ6-F1
#
_entry.id   AF-A0A6C0CNQ6-F1
#
_cell.length_a   1.000
_cell.length_b   1.000
_cell.length_c   1.000
_cell.angle_alpha   90.00
_cell.angle_beta   90.00
_cell.angle_gamma   90.00
#
_symmetry.space_group_name_H-M   'P 1'
#
loop_
_entity.id
_entity.type
_entity.pdbx_description
1 polymer ?
#
loop_
_entity_poly.entity_id
_entity_poly.type
_entity_poly.pdbx_seq_one_letter_code
_entity_poly.pdbx_strand_id
1 'polypeptide(L)'
;MPSSSTMKSSSVADYILKLEKLNDESRLKIDQLKTLFIEAHNERVAALKELDSLYDSTARVTDKTVEVVNDNNVDLANYLDLLSVNETNHYKSVAYRRAAEVVADLPYEVLGGEDLLDVKGIGKGIVSKINEFIENQDPDYYVSDDEEYESDDESLVSDDEEKFQSPNKDIYDMLIEHADNEPNRHKALIYERAADGIHDLAYRVTNGTALADGPQKVFGVGKKCAQLIDAYLKCTHKNNDKLAKCFLKLSNSANNEFKAYAYENAAEKLLKLNRTVTCGKDVKNLKGFGKSICSKIDEYVAAGKC
;
A
#
# COMPACT_ATOMS: atom_id res chain seq x y z
N MET A 1 -40.20 -49.44 70.73
CA MET A 1 -39.42 -50.16 69.69
C MET A 1 -40.11 -49.90 68.36
N PRO A 2 -39.49 -49.21 67.41
CA PRO A 2 -40.16 -48.70 66.20
C PRO A 2 -40.37 -49.83 65.18
N SER A 3 -41.58 -49.90 64.60
CA SER A 3 -41.94 -50.82 63.53
C SER A 3 -41.19 -50.47 62.25
N SER A 4 -40.34 -51.40 61.81
CA SER A 4 -39.65 -51.36 60.52
C SER A 4 -40.66 -51.61 59.39
N SER A 5 -40.98 -50.58 58.60
CA SER A 5 -41.78 -50.72 57.39
C SER A 5 -40.98 -51.45 56.32
N THR A 6 -41.18 -52.77 56.23
CA THR A 6 -40.66 -53.60 55.14
C THR A 6 -41.40 -53.23 53.84
N MET A 7 -40.83 -52.32 53.04
CA MET A 7 -41.31 -52.12 51.67
C MET A 7 -41.12 -53.43 50.88
N LYS A 8 -42.19 -53.94 50.30
CA LYS A 8 -42.19 -55.20 49.54
C LYS A 8 -41.32 -55.01 48.29
N SER A 9 -40.32 -55.88 48.12
CA SER A 9 -39.36 -55.85 47.01
C SER A 9 -40.01 -55.77 45.61
N SER A 10 -41.23 -56.29 45.45
CA SER A 10 -42.04 -56.14 44.24
C SER A 10 -42.32 -54.67 43.87
N SER A 11 -42.57 -53.81 44.87
CA SER A 11 -42.86 -52.39 44.66
C SER A 11 -41.65 -51.58 44.18
N VAL A 12 -40.42 -52.02 44.51
CA VAL A 12 -39.19 -51.36 44.06
C VAL A 12 -38.89 -51.73 42.61
N ALA A 13 -39.08 -53.00 42.24
CA ALA A 13 -38.92 -53.46 40.86
C ALA A 13 -39.91 -52.78 39.90
N ASP A 14 -41.17 -52.64 40.31
CA ASP A 14 -42.20 -51.94 39.52
C ASP A 14 -41.84 -50.46 39.30
N TYR A 15 -41.24 -49.82 40.31
CA TYR A 15 -40.79 -48.43 40.22
C TYR A 15 -39.60 -48.27 39.26
N ILE A 16 -38.64 -49.21 39.29
CA ILE A 16 -37.50 -49.22 38.37
C ILE A 16 -37.97 -49.38 36.93
N LEU A 17 -38.87 -50.34 36.64
CA LEU A 17 -39.43 -50.53 35.30
C LEU A 17 -40.15 -49.29 34.78
N LYS A 18 -40.86 -48.58 35.66
CA LYS A 18 -41.54 -47.32 35.31
C LYS A 18 -40.55 -46.20 35.00
N LEU A 19 -39.45 -46.11 35.74
CA LEU A 19 -38.38 -45.14 35.48
C LEU A 19 -37.64 -45.43 34.17
N GLU A 20 -37.34 -46.70 33.88
CA GLU A 20 -36.71 -47.11 32.62
C GLU A 20 -37.57 -46.71 31.42
N LYS A 21 -38.87 -47.02 31.47
CA LYS A 21 -39.81 -46.62 30.42
C LYS A 21 -39.86 -45.10 30.23
N LEU A 22 -39.91 -44.34 31.32
CA LEU A 22 -39.97 -42.87 31.26
C LEU A 22 -38.66 -42.25 30.77
N ASN A 23 -37.52 -42.89 31.07
CA ASN A 23 -36.22 -42.51 30.55
C ASN A 23 -36.12 -42.77 29.05
N ASP A 24 -36.58 -43.93 28.57
CA ASP A 24 -36.62 -44.25 27.14
C ASP A 24 -37.53 -43.27 26.36
N GLU A 25 -38.72 -42.95 26.90
CA GLU A 25 -39.60 -41.94 26.34
C GLU A 25 -38.95 -40.54 26.32
N SER A 26 -38.16 -40.21 27.34
CA SER A 26 -37.44 -38.94 27.41
C SER A 26 -36.32 -38.86 26.36
N ARG A 27 -35.57 -39.95 26.17
CA ARG A 27 -34.51 -40.02 25.14
C ARG A 27 -35.09 -39.86 23.74
N LEU A 28 -36.23 -40.53 23.46
CA LEU A 28 -36.93 -40.39 22.18
C LEU A 28 -37.36 -38.94 21.92
N LYS A 29 -37.95 -38.28 22.91
CA LYS A 29 -38.36 -36.86 22.80
C LYS A 29 -37.17 -35.92 22.59
N ILE A 30 -36.06 -36.16 23.29
CA ILE A 30 -34.84 -35.35 23.13
C ILE A 30 -34.31 -35.48 21.69
N ASP A 31 -34.31 -36.68 21.12
CA ASP A 31 -33.83 -36.88 19.76
C ASP A 31 -34.79 -36.27 18.72
N GLN A 32 -36.10 -36.36 18.93
CA GLN A 32 -37.09 -35.64 18.11
C GLN A 32 -36.87 -34.11 18.15
N LEU A 33 -36.63 -33.55 19.34
CA LEU A 33 -36.36 -32.11 19.50
C LEU A 33 -35.06 -31.68 18.82
N LYS A 34 -34.01 -32.50 18.87
CA LYS A 34 -32.76 -32.21 18.14
C LYS A 34 -33.00 -32.17 16.63
N THR A 35 -33.76 -33.14 16.09
CA THR A 35 -34.10 -33.17 14.66
C THR A 35 -34.87 -31.92 14.25
N LEU A 36 -35.94 -31.57 14.99
CA LEU A 36 -36.73 -30.36 14.73
C LEU A 36 -35.88 -29.08 14.82
N PHE A 37 -34.95 -29.01 15.77
CA PHE A 37 -34.05 -27.88 15.90
C PHE A 37 -33.12 -27.72 14.69
N ILE A 38 -32.56 -28.82 14.19
CA ILE A 38 -31.70 -28.82 13.01
C ILE A 38 -32.51 -28.42 11.77
N GLU A 39 -33.72 -28.96 11.60
CA GLU A 39 -34.62 -28.63 10.50
C GLU A 39 -34.97 -27.13 10.51
N ALA A 40 -35.44 -26.61 11.64
CA ALA A 40 -35.77 -25.19 11.79
C ALA A 40 -34.55 -24.28 11.55
N HIS A 41 -33.36 -24.69 12.00
CA HIS A 41 -32.13 -23.96 11.73
C HIS A 41 -31.80 -23.94 10.24
N ASN A 42 -31.92 -25.08 9.56
CA ASN A 42 -31.65 -25.20 8.13
C ASN A 42 -32.64 -24.40 7.30
N GLU A 43 -33.93 -24.42 7.65
CA GLU A 43 -34.96 -23.59 7.02
C GLU A 43 -34.66 -22.10 7.19
N ARG A 44 -34.25 -21.67 8.40
CA ARG A 44 -33.84 -20.28 8.64
C ARG A 44 -32.65 -19.87 7.77
N VAL A 45 -31.65 -20.74 7.66
CA VAL A 45 -30.46 -20.48 6.82
C VAL A 45 -30.84 -20.44 5.34
N ALA A 46 -31.73 -21.33 4.89
CA ALA A 46 -32.23 -21.33 3.52
C ALA A 46 -32.98 -20.04 3.19
N ALA A 47 -33.90 -19.62 4.06
CA ALA A 47 -34.65 -18.38 3.91
C ALA A 47 -33.71 -17.14 3.90
N LEU A 48 -32.67 -17.13 4.74
CA LEU A 48 -31.67 -16.07 4.73
C LEU A 48 -30.88 -16.01 3.41
N LYS A 49 -30.48 -17.16 2.86
CA LYS A 49 -29.80 -17.22 1.56
C LYS A 49 -30.71 -16.76 0.41
N GLU A 50 -31.98 -17.13 0.46
CA GLU A 50 -32.97 -16.72 -0.53
C GLU A 50 -33.21 -15.20 -0.47
N LEU A 51 -33.26 -14.62 0.73
CA LEU A 51 -33.36 -13.17 0.94
C LEU A 51 -32.12 -12.41 0.42
N ASP A 52 -30.93 -12.94 0.65
CA ASP A 52 -29.66 -12.38 0.15
C ASP A 52 -29.63 -12.33 -1.39
N SER A 53 -30.06 -13.44 -2.02
CA SER A 53 -30.24 -13.53 -3.47
C SER A 53 -31.31 -12.58 -4.01
N LEU A 54 -32.42 -12.39 -3.27
CA LEU A 54 -33.47 -11.45 -3.66
C LEU A 54 -33.00 -9.99 -3.54
N TYR A 55 -32.16 -9.68 -2.57
CA TYR A 55 -31.55 -8.35 -2.43
C TYR A 55 -30.59 -8.06 -3.60
N ASP A 56 -29.78 -9.04 -4.00
CA ASP A 56 -28.94 -8.92 -5.20
C ASP A 56 -29.77 -8.67 -6.47
N SER A 57 -30.91 -9.36 -6.65
CA SER A 57 -31.77 -9.16 -7.84
C SER A 57 -32.55 -7.84 -7.82
N THR A 58 -32.96 -7.33 -6.66
CA THR A 58 -33.67 -6.03 -6.54
C THR A 58 -32.72 -4.83 -6.50
N ALA A 59 -31.44 -5.04 -6.20
CA ALA A 59 -30.37 -4.04 -6.34
C ALA A 59 -29.72 -4.05 -7.74
N ARG A 60 -29.95 -5.09 -8.56
CA ARG A 60 -29.56 -5.22 -9.97
C ARG A 60 -30.71 -4.87 -10.93
N VAL A 61 -31.39 -3.75 -10.73
CA VAL A 61 -32.42 -3.30 -11.70
C VAL A 61 -31.78 -2.66 -12.94
N THR A 62 -30.47 -2.46 -12.97
CA THR A 62 -29.77 -1.86 -14.10
C THR A 62 -28.45 -2.58 -14.37
N ASP A 63 -28.50 -3.73 -15.03
CA ASP A 63 -27.44 -4.12 -15.99
C ASP A 63 -27.53 -3.16 -17.20
N LYS A 64 -27.53 -1.84 -16.95
CA LYS A 64 -27.29 -0.84 -17.98
C LYS A 64 -25.80 -0.90 -18.23
N THR A 65 -25.40 -1.16 -19.46
CA THR A 65 -24.13 -0.63 -19.95
C THR A 65 -24.15 0.86 -19.64
N VAL A 66 -23.26 1.30 -18.75
CA VAL A 66 -23.15 2.67 -18.30
C VAL A 66 -22.72 3.50 -19.50
N GLU A 67 -23.68 4.03 -20.24
CA GLU A 67 -23.43 5.05 -21.27
C GLU A 67 -23.13 6.34 -20.51
N VAL A 68 -21.85 6.66 -20.41
CA VAL A 68 -21.41 7.87 -19.73
C VAL A 68 -21.83 9.06 -20.57
N VAL A 69 -22.60 9.97 -19.97
CA VAL A 69 -23.16 11.15 -20.64
C VAL A 69 -22.08 12.18 -20.97
N ASN A 70 -21.05 12.28 -20.12
CA ASN A 70 -19.90 13.16 -20.31
C ASN A 70 -18.59 12.36 -20.29
N ASP A 71 -17.89 12.32 -21.42
CA ASP A 71 -16.68 11.51 -21.60
C ASP A 71 -15.57 11.79 -20.56
N ASN A 72 -15.51 12.99 -19.99
CA ASN A 72 -14.53 13.35 -18.96
C ASN A 72 -14.78 12.61 -17.63
N ASN A 73 -16.00 12.12 -17.40
CA ASN A 73 -16.36 11.38 -16.19
C ASN A 73 -16.14 9.86 -16.32
N VAL A 74 -15.73 9.36 -17.49
CA VAL A 74 -15.59 7.91 -17.76
C VAL A 74 -14.65 7.25 -16.78
N ASP A 75 -13.46 7.83 -16.59
CA ASP A 75 -12.45 7.24 -15.72
C ASP A 75 -12.86 7.30 -14.24
N LEU A 76 -13.54 8.37 -13.83
CA LEU A 76 -14.06 8.51 -12.47
C LEU A 76 -15.19 7.50 -12.20
N ALA A 77 -16.12 7.33 -13.14
CA ALA A 77 -17.19 6.34 -13.05
C ALA A 77 -16.61 4.91 -12.99
N ASN A 78 -15.64 4.59 -13.84
CA ASN A 78 -14.95 3.30 -13.83
C ASN A 78 -14.19 3.04 -12.52
N TYR A 79 -13.54 4.07 -11.96
CA TYR A 79 -12.87 3.97 -10.68
C TYR A 79 -13.84 3.62 -9.54
N LEU A 80 -14.99 4.30 -9.48
CA LEU A 80 -16.02 4.03 -8.48
C LEU A 80 -16.63 2.63 -8.68
N ASP A 81 -16.85 2.19 -9.92
CA ASP A 81 -17.34 0.84 -10.19
C ASP A 81 -16.30 -0.23 -9.77
N LEU A 82 -15.02 0.01 -10.02
CA LEU A 82 -13.94 -0.86 -9.58
C LEU A 82 -13.83 -0.94 -8.04
N LEU A 83 -14.03 0.19 -7.33
CA LEU A 83 -14.15 0.18 -5.88
C LEU A 83 -15.32 -0.67 -5.40
N SER A 84 -16.42 -0.68 -6.15
CA SER A 84 -17.59 -1.51 -5.84
C SER A 84 -17.27 -3.01 -5.93
N VAL A 85 -16.56 -3.43 -6.97
CA VAL A 85 -16.19 -4.84 -7.21
C VAL A 85 -15.17 -5.34 -6.19
N ASN A 86 -14.25 -4.49 -5.78
CA ASN A 86 -13.17 -4.84 -4.85
C ASN A 86 -13.57 -4.74 -3.37
N GLU A 87 -14.76 -4.22 -3.07
CA GLU A 87 -15.23 -4.05 -1.70
C GLU A 87 -15.98 -5.30 -1.20
N THR A 88 -15.56 -5.79 -0.04
CA THR A 88 -16.15 -6.99 0.60
C THR A 88 -17.40 -6.66 1.40
N ASN A 89 -17.51 -5.42 1.88
CA ASN A 89 -18.71 -4.96 2.56
C ASN A 89 -19.81 -4.61 1.54
N HIS A 90 -20.88 -5.41 1.52
CA HIS A 90 -21.97 -5.24 0.58
C HIS A 90 -22.57 -3.81 0.54
N TYR A 91 -22.76 -3.17 1.70
CA TYR A 91 -23.31 -1.81 1.76
C TYR A 91 -22.40 -0.76 1.11
N LYS A 92 -21.09 -0.90 1.29
CA LYS A 92 -20.10 -0.02 0.66
C LYS A 92 -19.96 -0.32 -0.83
N SER A 93 -19.96 -1.59 -1.21
CA SER A 93 -19.96 -2.01 -2.62
C SER A 93 -21.14 -1.39 -3.38
N VAL A 94 -22.37 -1.54 -2.85
CA VAL A 94 -23.57 -0.93 -3.44
C VAL A 94 -23.49 0.60 -3.47
N ALA A 95 -22.93 1.23 -2.43
CA ALA A 95 -22.76 2.68 -2.40
C ALA A 95 -21.81 3.17 -3.50
N TYR A 96 -20.68 2.49 -3.72
CA TYR A 96 -19.74 2.82 -4.79
C TYR A 96 -20.34 2.59 -6.18
N ARG A 97 -21.05 1.49 -6.38
CA ARG A 97 -21.72 1.21 -7.66
C ARG A 97 -22.77 2.28 -8.00
N ARG A 98 -23.59 2.67 -7.01
CA ARG A 98 -24.55 3.77 -7.20
C ARG A 98 -23.87 5.11 -7.48
N ALA A 99 -22.74 5.38 -6.83
CA ALA A 99 -21.96 6.58 -7.12
C ALA A 99 -21.43 6.59 -8.55
N ALA A 100 -20.95 5.44 -9.05
CA ALA A 100 -20.50 5.28 -10.43
C ALA A 100 -21.62 5.57 -11.44
N GLU A 101 -22.82 5.00 -11.22
CA GLU A 101 -24.00 5.26 -12.05
C GLU A 101 -24.38 6.76 -12.04
N VAL A 102 -24.40 7.38 -10.85
CA VAL A 102 -24.72 8.81 -10.71
C VAL A 102 -23.72 9.67 -11.45
N VAL A 103 -22.42 9.43 -11.28
CA VAL A 103 -21.35 10.20 -11.95
C VAL A 103 -21.42 10.03 -13.47
N ALA A 104 -21.72 8.82 -13.95
CA ALA A 104 -21.85 8.56 -15.37
C ALA A 104 -23.02 9.31 -16.02
N ASP A 105 -24.13 9.49 -15.28
CA ASP A 105 -25.31 10.20 -15.76
C ASP A 105 -25.18 11.74 -15.68
N LEU A 106 -24.09 12.28 -15.12
CA LEU A 106 -23.89 13.74 -15.02
C LEU A 106 -23.59 14.36 -16.39
N PRO A 107 -24.27 15.47 -16.76
CA PRO A 107 -24.03 16.15 -18.03
C PRO A 107 -22.78 17.05 -18.02
N TYR A 108 -22.17 17.27 -16.85
CA TYR A 108 -20.99 18.12 -16.65
C TYR A 108 -19.85 17.31 -16.02
N GLU A 109 -18.62 17.80 -16.24
CA GLU A 109 -17.41 17.21 -15.66
C GLU A 109 -17.36 17.44 -14.15
N VAL A 110 -16.95 16.40 -13.42
CA VAL A 110 -16.77 16.47 -11.97
C VAL A 110 -15.37 16.97 -11.66
N LEU A 111 -15.26 18.22 -11.21
CA LEU A 111 -14.00 18.86 -10.83
C LEU A 111 -13.68 18.69 -9.33
N GLY A 112 -14.70 18.39 -8.52
CA GLY A 112 -14.56 18.12 -7.09
C GLY A 112 -15.76 17.35 -6.57
N GLY A 113 -15.54 16.57 -5.51
CA GLY A 113 -16.60 15.82 -4.85
C GLY A 113 -17.53 16.70 -4.03
N GLU A 114 -17.09 17.90 -3.63
CA GLU A 114 -17.89 18.92 -2.94
C GLU A 114 -19.15 19.29 -3.74
N ASP A 115 -19.03 19.38 -5.06
CA ASP A 115 -20.12 19.69 -5.99
C ASP A 115 -21.22 18.62 -6.00
N LEU A 116 -20.93 17.44 -5.44
CA LEU A 116 -21.79 16.28 -5.44
C LEU A 116 -22.40 15.98 -4.07
N LEU A 117 -22.15 16.80 -3.04
CA LEU A 117 -22.68 16.59 -1.69
C LEU A 117 -24.21 16.63 -1.62
N ASP A 118 -24.83 17.45 -2.49
CA ASP A 118 -26.29 17.57 -2.58
C ASP A 118 -26.90 16.52 -3.52
N VAL A 119 -26.07 15.74 -4.22
CA VAL A 119 -26.53 14.71 -5.15
C VAL A 119 -26.91 13.45 -4.40
N LYS A 120 -28.17 13.05 -4.55
CA LYS A 120 -28.73 11.87 -3.87
C LYS A 120 -27.95 10.62 -4.23
N GLY A 121 -27.38 9.97 -3.22
CA GLY A 121 -26.57 8.75 -3.39
C GLY A 121 -25.07 8.98 -3.22
N ILE A 122 -24.63 10.24 -3.19
CA ILE A 122 -23.25 10.63 -2.91
C ILE A 122 -23.19 11.23 -1.49
N GLY A 123 -22.32 10.68 -0.67
CA GLY A 123 -22.11 11.15 0.71
C GLY A 123 -20.64 11.40 0.96
N LYS A 124 -20.30 11.97 2.13
CA LYS A 124 -18.93 12.39 2.47
C LYS A 124 -17.85 11.35 2.18
N GLY A 125 -18.12 10.07 2.44
CA GLY A 125 -17.15 8.99 2.16
C GLY A 125 -16.89 8.76 0.67
N ILE A 126 -17.90 8.94 -0.18
CA ILE A 126 -17.78 8.87 -1.64
C ILE A 126 -17.08 10.14 -2.15
N VAL A 127 -17.46 11.31 -1.64
CA VAL A 127 -16.79 12.59 -1.94
C VAL A 127 -15.29 12.50 -1.70
N SER A 128 -14.86 11.96 -0.55
CA SER A 128 -13.44 11.75 -0.28
C SER A 128 -12.76 10.83 -1.30
N LYS A 129 -13.46 9.84 -1.85
CA LYS A 129 -12.92 8.95 -2.90
C LYS A 129 -12.86 9.60 -4.27
N ILE A 130 -13.80 10.49 -4.57
CA ILE A 130 -13.79 11.30 -5.79
C ILE A 130 -12.62 12.28 -5.73
N ASN A 131 -12.44 13.00 -4.62
CA ASN A 131 -11.29 13.91 -4.45
C ASN A 131 -9.97 13.16 -4.48
N GLU A 132 -9.88 12.01 -3.81
CA GLU A 132 -8.70 11.14 -3.90
C GLU A 132 -8.41 10.76 -5.36
N PHE A 133 -9.42 10.48 -6.18
CA PHE A 133 -9.22 10.18 -7.60
C PHE A 133 -8.74 11.40 -8.39
N ILE A 134 -9.35 12.58 -8.18
CA ILE A 134 -9.04 13.82 -8.90
C ILE A 134 -7.65 14.34 -8.52
N GLU A 135 -7.31 14.40 -7.24
CA GLU A 135 -5.96 14.72 -6.73
C GLU A 135 -4.90 13.74 -7.27
N ASN A 136 -5.32 12.50 -7.56
CA ASN A 136 -4.46 11.48 -8.16
C ASN A 136 -4.50 11.49 -9.71
N GLN A 137 -5.26 12.36 -10.35
CA GLN A 137 -5.30 12.54 -11.81
C GLN A 137 -4.55 13.81 -12.24
N ASP A 138 -4.57 14.86 -11.41
CA ASP A 138 -3.97 16.16 -11.73
C ASP A 138 -2.83 16.51 -10.75
N PRO A 139 -1.55 16.24 -11.11
CA PRO A 139 -0.41 16.56 -10.26
C PRO A 139 -0.07 18.07 -10.18
N ASP A 140 -0.69 18.92 -11.00
CA ASP A 140 -0.28 20.32 -11.16
C ASP A 140 -1.27 21.35 -10.57
N TYR A 141 -2.44 20.94 -10.06
CA TYR A 141 -3.42 21.87 -9.46
C TYR A 141 -3.12 22.17 -7.98
N TYR A 142 -1.92 22.68 -7.70
CA TYR A 142 -1.75 23.59 -6.57
C TYR A 142 -2.33 24.93 -6.99
N VAL A 143 -3.43 25.35 -6.34
CA VAL A 143 -3.83 26.75 -6.30
C VAL A 143 -2.74 27.51 -5.55
N SER A 144 -1.68 27.90 -6.26
CA SER A 144 -0.96 29.13 -5.94
C SER A 144 -1.88 30.26 -6.36
N ASP A 145 -2.62 30.79 -5.39
CA ASP A 145 -2.93 32.22 -5.40
C ASP A 145 -1.58 32.94 -5.45
N ASP A 146 -1.14 33.33 -6.64
CA ASP A 146 -0.31 34.51 -6.86
C ASP A 146 -0.28 34.85 -8.36
N GLU A 147 -1.01 35.93 -8.65
CA GLU A 147 -1.04 36.83 -9.80
C GLU A 147 -0.28 36.50 -11.10
N GLU A 148 -1.08 36.33 -12.15
CA GLU A 148 -0.91 36.77 -13.55
C GLU A 148 0.29 37.70 -13.84
N TYR A 149 1.26 37.22 -14.63
CA TYR A 149 1.94 38.03 -15.65
C TYR A 149 2.30 37.18 -16.86
N GLU A 150 1.60 37.42 -17.96
CA GLU A 150 2.06 37.16 -19.32
C GLU A 150 3.26 38.05 -19.64
N SER A 151 4.39 37.49 -20.05
CA SER A 151 5.28 38.17 -20.99
C SER A 151 6.14 37.19 -21.77
N ASP A 152 5.90 37.24 -23.07
CA ASP A 152 6.79 36.94 -24.19
C ASP A 152 8.26 37.31 -23.92
N ASP A 153 9.14 36.51 -24.52
CA ASP A 153 10.40 36.91 -25.14
C ASP A 153 11.75 36.85 -24.37
N GLU A 154 12.70 36.29 -25.13
CA GLU A 154 14.16 36.21 -25.07
C GLU A 154 14.94 35.50 -23.94
N SER A 155 15.75 34.55 -24.45
CA SER A 155 17.02 34.06 -23.94
C SER A 155 17.85 35.11 -23.18
N LEU A 156 18.08 34.90 -21.89
CA LEU A 156 19.29 35.33 -21.19
C LEU A 156 19.79 34.23 -20.25
N VAL A 157 20.91 33.63 -20.64
CA VAL A 157 21.84 32.91 -19.77
C VAL A 157 22.30 33.82 -18.63
N SER A 158 22.00 33.43 -17.40
CA SER A 158 22.73 33.85 -16.21
C SER A 158 23.19 32.62 -15.43
N ASP A 159 24.47 32.31 -15.61
CA ASP A 159 25.27 31.41 -14.79
C ASP A 159 25.28 31.89 -13.33
N ASP A 160 24.49 31.26 -12.46
CA ASP A 160 24.77 30.98 -11.02
C ASP A 160 23.54 30.38 -10.31
N GLU A 161 22.84 29.45 -10.96
CA GLU A 161 21.93 28.56 -10.23
C GLU A 161 22.78 27.52 -9.48
N GLU A 162 22.83 27.61 -8.15
CA GLU A 162 23.13 26.46 -7.30
C GLU A 162 22.12 25.37 -7.66
N LYS A 163 22.49 24.52 -8.63
CA LYS A 163 21.66 23.43 -9.13
C LYS A 163 21.23 22.60 -7.93
N PHE A 164 19.99 22.79 -7.48
CA PHE A 164 19.44 22.15 -6.31
C PHE A 164 19.66 20.65 -6.44
N GLN A 165 20.59 20.12 -5.64
CA GLN A 165 20.85 18.69 -5.57
C GLN A 165 20.10 18.17 -4.35
N SER A 166 18.95 17.54 -4.62
CA SER A 166 18.20 16.85 -3.57
C SER A 166 19.12 15.92 -2.77
N PRO A 167 19.08 15.98 -1.42
CA PRO A 167 19.85 15.06 -0.58
C PRO A 167 19.41 13.60 -0.73
N ASN A 168 18.27 13.37 -1.39
CA ASN A 168 17.64 12.08 -1.58
C ASN A 168 17.61 11.63 -3.06
N LYS A 169 18.42 12.25 -3.92
CA LYS A 169 18.57 11.89 -5.35
C LYS A 169 18.71 10.38 -5.56
N ASP A 170 19.49 9.70 -4.73
CA ASP A 170 19.74 8.26 -4.83
C ASP A 170 18.51 7.41 -4.48
N ILE A 171 17.66 7.88 -3.56
CA ILE A 171 16.38 7.23 -3.22
C ILE A 171 15.35 7.51 -4.31
N TYR A 172 15.31 8.74 -4.83
CA TYR A 172 14.49 9.12 -5.97
C TYR A 172 14.79 8.22 -7.18
N ASP A 173 16.06 8.15 -7.60
CA ASP A 173 16.46 7.35 -8.76
C ASP A 173 16.08 5.86 -8.59
N MET A 174 16.19 5.32 -7.37
CA MET A 174 15.79 3.93 -7.06
C MET A 174 14.28 3.70 -7.18
N LEU A 175 13.46 4.68 -6.73
CA LEU A 175 12.01 4.58 -6.83
C LEU A 175 11.53 4.71 -8.28
N ILE A 176 12.13 5.62 -9.05
CA ILE A 176 11.87 5.74 -10.49
C ILE A 176 12.24 4.45 -11.24
N GLU A 177 13.41 3.86 -10.96
CA GLU A 177 13.78 2.56 -11.54
C GLU A 177 12.77 1.47 -11.18
N HIS A 178 12.22 1.49 -9.96
CA HIS A 178 11.16 0.58 -9.56
C HIS A 178 9.82 0.83 -10.28
N ALA A 179 9.50 2.09 -10.59
CA ALA A 179 8.34 2.46 -11.39
C ALA A 179 8.45 1.97 -12.83
N ASP A 180 9.59 2.22 -13.48
CA ASP A 180 9.87 1.83 -14.86
C ASP A 180 9.76 0.31 -15.08
N ASN A 181 10.10 -0.47 -14.06
CA ASN A 181 10.05 -1.93 -14.09
C ASN A 181 8.70 -2.52 -13.64
N GLU A 182 7.74 -1.70 -13.21
CA GLU A 182 6.44 -2.17 -12.72
C GLU A 182 5.40 -2.18 -13.87
N PRO A 183 4.90 -3.36 -14.28
CA PRO A 183 3.96 -3.46 -15.40
C PRO A 183 2.57 -2.87 -15.10
N ASN A 184 2.22 -2.72 -13.82
CA ASN A 184 0.95 -2.12 -13.43
C ASN A 184 1.10 -0.60 -13.29
N ARG A 185 0.48 0.17 -14.20
CA ARG A 185 0.51 1.65 -14.19
C ARG A 185 0.18 2.26 -12.83
N HIS A 186 -0.86 1.77 -12.15
CA HIS A 186 -1.25 2.32 -10.84
C HIS A 186 -0.18 2.09 -9.78
N LYS A 187 0.56 0.98 -9.85
CA LYS A 187 1.68 0.73 -8.94
C LYS A 187 2.93 1.51 -9.33
N ALA A 188 3.21 1.67 -10.62
CA ALA A 188 4.29 2.53 -11.11
C ALA A 188 4.12 3.97 -10.60
N LEU A 189 2.90 4.51 -10.72
CA LEU A 189 2.54 5.85 -10.25
C LEU A 189 2.70 6.01 -8.72
N ILE A 190 2.50 4.94 -7.95
CA ILE A 190 2.75 4.96 -6.50
C ILE A 190 4.24 5.15 -6.20
N TYR A 191 5.13 4.55 -6.99
CA TYR A 191 6.58 4.71 -6.82
C TYR A 191 7.06 6.08 -7.31
N GLU A 192 6.52 6.59 -8.43
CA GLU A 192 6.79 7.94 -8.94
C GLU A 192 6.43 9.01 -7.90
N ARG A 193 5.20 8.97 -7.38
CA ARG A 193 4.74 9.90 -6.33
C ARG A 193 5.58 9.82 -5.06
N ALA A 194 5.97 8.62 -4.66
CA ALA A 194 6.86 8.44 -3.52
C ALA A 194 8.25 9.02 -3.80
N ALA A 195 8.73 8.95 -5.04
CA ALA A 195 10.01 9.53 -5.46
C ALA A 195 9.96 11.06 -5.36
N ASP A 196 8.95 11.69 -5.96
CA ASP A 196 8.78 13.15 -5.97
C ASP A 196 8.71 13.71 -4.55
N GLY A 197 7.83 13.14 -3.72
CA GLY A 197 7.68 13.57 -2.32
C GLY A 197 8.96 13.44 -1.50
N ILE A 198 9.86 12.52 -1.87
CA ILE A 198 11.17 12.35 -1.21
C ILE A 198 12.23 13.29 -1.77
N HIS A 199 12.17 13.55 -3.07
CA HIS A 199 13.11 14.44 -3.76
C HIS A 199 13.09 15.84 -3.16
N ASP A 200 11.90 16.34 -2.81
CA ASP A 200 11.71 17.72 -2.35
C ASP A 200 12.00 17.92 -0.85
N LEU A 201 12.31 16.83 -0.13
CA LEU A 201 12.70 16.95 1.28
C LEU A 201 14.04 17.66 1.42
N ALA A 202 14.04 18.74 2.21
CA ALA A 202 15.25 19.48 2.56
C ALA A 202 16.25 18.70 3.43
N TYR A 203 15.89 17.49 3.88
CA TYR A 203 16.73 16.64 4.73
C TYR A 203 16.94 15.24 4.13
N ARG A 204 18.05 14.62 4.52
CA ARG A 204 18.36 13.24 4.15
C ARG A 204 17.43 12.27 4.87
N VAL A 205 16.72 11.45 4.09
CA VAL A 205 15.94 10.33 4.61
C VAL A 205 16.87 9.26 5.18
N THR A 206 16.59 8.85 6.41
CA THR A 206 17.36 7.80 7.14
C THR A 206 16.51 6.60 7.53
N ASN A 207 15.19 6.70 7.39
CA ASN A 207 14.22 5.68 7.75
C ASN A 207 12.95 5.87 6.90
N GLY A 208 12.61 4.86 6.10
CA GLY A 208 11.42 4.87 5.25
C GLY A 208 10.13 4.69 6.04
N THR A 209 10.13 3.88 7.10
CA THR A 209 8.94 3.66 7.95
C THR A 209 8.41 4.97 8.55
N ALA A 210 9.28 5.90 8.92
CA ALA A 210 8.88 7.22 9.45
C ALA A 210 8.18 8.12 8.41
N LEU A 211 8.33 7.81 7.12
CA LEU A 211 7.69 8.55 6.03
C LEU A 211 6.28 8.04 5.72
N ALA A 212 5.94 6.81 6.11
CA ALA A 212 4.61 6.24 5.85
C ALA A 212 3.57 6.59 6.93
N ASP A 213 4.01 6.90 8.14
CA ASP A 213 3.14 7.23 9.27
C ASP A 213 3.86 8.12 10.28
N GLY A 214 3.10 8.92 11.03
CA GLY A 214 3.60 9.81 12.06
C GLY A 214 3.97 11.22 11.58
N PRO A 215 4.76 11.97 12.38
CA PRO A 215 5.00 13.40 12.16
C PRO A 215 5.90 13.73 10.97
N GLN A 216 6.63 12.74 10.43
CA GLN A 216 7.48 12.88 9.24
C GLN A 216 6.82 12.25 8.01
N LYS A 217 5.50 12.01 8.07
CA LYS A 217 4.75 11.39 6.98
C LYS A 217 4.87 12.24 5.73
N VAL A 218 5.23 11.60 4.63
CA VAL A 218 5.35 12.23 3.30
C VAL A 218 4.18 11.75 2.46
N PHE A 219 3.53 12.68 1.77
CA PHE A 219 2.46 12.35 0.82
C PHE A 219 2.99 11.43 -0.28
N GLY A 220 2.17 10.46 -0.72
CA GLY A 220 2.60 9.44 -1.69
C GLY A 220 3.45 8.28 -1.12
N VAL A 221 4.07 8.43 0.06
CA VAL A 221 4.89 7.34 0.65
C VAL A 221 4.03 6.40 1.48
N GLY A 222 3.58 5.30 0.86
CA GLY A 222 2.86 4.22 1.55
C GLY A 222 3.77 3.19 2.25
N LYS A 223 3.17 2.28 3.03
CA LYS A 223 3.88 1.21 3.78
C LYS A 223 4.86 0.40 2.91
N LYS A 224 4.49 0.11 1.65
CA LYS A 224 5.36 -0.67 0.74
C LYS A 224 6.56 0.15 0.25
N CYS A 225 6.35 1.42 -0.11
CA CYS A 225 7.44 2.32 -0.49
C CYS A 225 8.40 2.54 0.68
N ALA A 226 7.87 2.75 1.89
CA ALA A 226 8.66 2.83 3.12
C ALA A 226 9.54 1.59 3.34
N GLN A 227 8.98 0.38 3.18
CA GLN A 227 9.75 -0.87 3.29
C GLN A 227 10.85 -0.97 2.23
N LEU A 228 10.57 -0.54 1.01
CA LEU A 228 11.53 -0.54 -0.09
C LEU A 228 12.69 0.43 0.18
N ILE A 229 12.38 1.64 0.68
CA ILE A 229 13.36 2.64 1.09
C ILE A 229 14.21 2.10 2.24
N ASP A 230 13.60 1.50 3.27
CA ASP A 230 14.33 0.89 4.38
C ASP A 230 15.25 -0.25 3.92
N ALA A 231 14.79 -1.08 2.98
CA ALA A 231 15.60 -2.13 2.38
C ALA A 231 16.78 -1.55 1.59
N TYR A 232 16.53 -0.50 0.79
CA TYR A 232 17.56 0.20 0.04
C TYR A 232 18.62 0.79 0.97
N LEU A 233 18.22 1.59 1.96
CA LEU A 233 19.12 2.21 2.95
C LEU A 233 19.93 1.17 3.73
N LYS A 234 19.33 0.02 4.05
CA LYS A 234 20.03 -1.07 4.73
C LYS A 234 21.12 -1.72 3.86
N CYS A 235 20.91 -1.80 2.55
CA CYS A 235 21.83 -2.40 1.59
C CYS A 235 22.93 -1.43 1.13
N THR A 236 22.58 -0.19 0.79
CA THR A 236 23.54 0.82 0.32
C THR A 236 24.55 1.22 1.40
N HIS A 237 24.11 1.40 2.66
CA HIS A 237 25.01 1.80 3.74
C HIS A 237 25.88 0.65 4.31
N LYS A 238 25.73 -0.60 3.86
CA LYS A 238 26.47 -1.75 4.43
C LYS A 238 27.36 -2.51 3.46
N ASN A 239 27.04 -2.52 2.17
CA ASN A 239 27.71 -3.43 1.23
C ASN A 239 29.20 -3.13 1.05
N ASN A 240 29.59 -1.85 1.04
CA ASN A 240 30.99 -1.44 0.82
C ASN A 240 31.54 -0.49 1.89
N ASP A 241 30.85 -0.33 3.03
CA ASP A 241 31.19 0.66 4.07
C ASP A 241 32.64 0.52 4.58
N LYS A 242 33.10 -0.70 4.81
CA LYS A 242 34.49 -0.96 5.22
C LYS A 242 35.50 -0.54 4.15
N LEU A 243 35.20 -0.85 2.88
CA LEU A 243 36.06 -0.50 1.76
C LEU A 243 36.07 1.04 1.57
N ALA A 244 34.92 1.70 1.65
CA ALA A 244 34.79 3.16 1.63
C ALA A 244 35.59 3.82 2.76
N LYS A 245 35.53 3.28 3.99
CA LYS A 245 36.36 3.74 5.13
C LYS A 245 37.85 3.59 4.87
N CYS A 246 38.29 2.51 4.20
CA CYS A 246 39.68 2.35 3.79
C CYS A 246 40.11 3.46 2.81
N PHE A 247 39.26 3.81 1.85
CA PHE A 247 39.52 4.90 0.91
C PHE A 247 39.52 6.29 1.56
N LEU A 248 38.63 6.56 2.53
CA LEU A 248 38.68 7.80 3.32
C LEU A 248 39.99 7.93 4.11
N LYS A 249 40.47 6.84 4.71
CA LYS A 249 41.78 6.83 5.39
C LYS A 249 42.93 7.12 4.43
N LEU A 250 42.88 6.57 3.21
CA LEU A 250 43.87 6.87 2.18
C LEU A 250 43.81 8.33 1.73
N SER A 251 42.62 8.90 1.62
CA SER A 251 42.44 10.32 1.29
C SER A 251 43.14 11.21 2.30
N ASN A 252 42.88 10.99 3.60
CA ASN A 252 43.51 11.75 4.69
C ASN A 252 45.04 11.59 4.76
N SER A 253 45.57 10.48 4.22
CA SER A 253 47.00 10.17 4.21
C SER A 253 47.67 10.48 2.86
N ALA A 254 46.93 11.04 1.90
CA ALA A 254 47.43 11.27 0.56
C ALA A 254 48.40 12.46 0.54
N ASN A 255 49.49 12.29 -0.21
CA ASN A 255 50.53 13.31 -0.35
C ASN A 255 50.24 14.36 -1.42
N ASN A 256 49.08 14.30 -2.06
CA ASN A 256 48.66 15.20 -3.12
C ASN A 256 47.13 15.29 -3.12
N GLU A 257 46.60 16.52 -3.21
CA GLU A 257 45.17 16.84 -3.28
C GLU A 257 44.43 16.06 -4.37
N PHE A 258 45.04 15.90 -5.56
CA PHE A 258 44.42 15.12 -6.64
C PHE A 258 44.20 13.65 -6.25
N LYS A 259 45.10 13.07 -5.46
CA LYS A 259 44.95 11.70 -4.96
C LYS A 259 43.94 11.62 -3.82
N ALA A 260 43.96 12.59 -2.92
CA ALA A 260 42.97 12.70 -1.85
C ALA A 260 41.55 12.73 -2.44
N TYR A 261 41.31 13.64 -3.38
CA TYR A 261 40.04 13.76 -4.08
C TYR A 261 39.63 12.49 -4.82
N ALA A 262 40.58 11.81 -5.49
CA ALA A 262 40.30 10.55 -6.17
C ALA A 262 39.85 9.44 -5.20
N TYR A 263 40.44 9.37 -4.00
CA TYR A 263 40.07 8.40 -2.98
C TYR A 263 38.74 8.74 -2.30
N GLU A 264 38.48 10.02 -2.05
CA GLU A 264 37.22 10.49 -1.49
C GLU A 264 36.05 10.22 -2.44
N ASN A 265 36.19 10.60 -3.72
CA ASN A 265 35.22 10.29 -4.78
C ASN A 265 35.00 8.78 -4.95
N ALA A 266 36.05 7.95 -4.80
CA ALA A 266 35.90 6.50 -4.82
C ALA A 266 35.12 5.99 -3.60
N ALA A 267 35.38 6.53 -2.41
CA ALA A 267 34.66 6.16 -1.18
C ALA A 267 33.16 6.50 -1.27
N GLU A 268 32.82 7.70 -1.70
CA GLU A 268 31.42 8.11 -1.90
C GLU A 268 30.70 7.20 -2.89
N LYS A 269 31.37 6.87 -4.00
CA LYS A 269 30.78 5.99 -5.01
C LYS A 269 30.59 4.58 -4.52
N LEU A 270 31.53 4.04 -3.73
CA LEU A 270 31.38 2.72 -3.12
C LEU A 270 30.15 2.65 -2.20
N LEU A 271 29.86 3.71 -1.46
CA LEU A 271 28.67 3.80 -0.60
C LEU A 271 27.35 3.88 -1.39
N LYS A 272 27.39 4.44 -2.61
CA LYS A 272 26.23 4.52 -3.51
C LYS A 272 25.97 3.23 -4.30
N LEU A 273 26.88 2.24 -4.23
CA LEU A 273 26.66 0.97 -4.93
C LEU A 273 25.68 0.08 -4.16
N ASN A 274 24.63 -0.34 -4.87
CA ASN A 274 23.64 -1.31 -4.38
C ASN A 274 24.18 -2.75 -4.29
N ARG A 275 25.38 -3.02 -4.82
CA ARG A 275 26.05 -4.33 -4.81
C ARG A 275 27.36 -4.31 -4.02
N THR A 276 27.70 -5.45 -3.45
CA THR A 276 28.99 -5.68 -2.80
C THR A 276 30.10 -5.77 -3.85
N VAL A 277 31.17 -5.01 -3.64
CA VAL A 277 32.38 -5.03 -4.45
C VAL A 277 33.32 -6.09 -3.91
N THR A 278 33.56 -7.10 -4.72
CA THR A 278 34.43 -8.24 -4.38
C THR A 278 35.79 -8.15 -5.09
N CYS A 279 35.89 -7.38 -6.17
CA CYS A 279 37.17 -7.09 -6.81
C CYS A 279 37.09 -5.80 -7.64
N GLY A 280 38.24 -5.27 -8.04
CA GLY A 280 38.37 -4.09 -8.88
C GLY A 280 37.67 -4.25 -10.24
N LYS A 281 37.46 -5.48 -10.72
CA LYS A 281 36.73 -5.74 -11.98
C LYS A 281 35.25 -5.39 -11.88
N ASP A 282 34.66 -5.44 -10.69
CA ASP A 282 33.24 -5.14 -10.48
C ASP A 282 32.95 -3.68 -10.84
N VAL A 283 33.89 -2.78 -10.55
CA VAL A 283 33.71 -1.33 -10.69
C VAL A 283 34.51 -0.71 -11.84
N LYS A 284 35.33 -1.49 -12.57
CA LYS A 284 36.26 -0.98 -13.61
C LYS A 284 35.63 -0.13 -14.71
N ASN A 285 34.34 -0.34 -15.00
CA ASN A 285 33.60 0.38 -16.04
C ASN A 285 32.83 1.59 -15.48
N LEU A 286 32.87 1.80 -14.16
CA LEU A 286 32.14 2.88 -13.50
C LEU A 286 33.01 4.14 -13.42
N LYS A 287 32.42 5.29 -13.74
CA LYS A 287 33.10 6.59 -13.67
C LYS A 287 33.61 6.83 -12.24
N GLY A 288 34.90 7.13 -12.08
CA GLY A 288 35.54 7.34 -10.76
C GLY A 288 36.38 6.16 -10.28
N PHE A 289 36.31 5.01 -10.95
CA PHE A 289 37.12 3.84 -10.63
C PHE A 289 38.17 3.61 -11.71
N GLY A 290 39.24 4.41 -11.66
CA GLY A 290 40.40 4.24 -12.55
C GLY A 290 41.20 2.98 -12.23
N LYS A 291 42.13 2.62 -13.11
CA LYS A 291 43.02 1.44 -12.94
C LYS A 291 43.66 1.38 -11.55
N SER A 292 44.13 2.51 -11.03
CA SER A 292 44.75 2.62 -9.70
C SER A 292 43.77 2.33 -8.55
N ILE A 293 42.53 2.82 -8.64
CA ILE A 293 41.48 2.56 -7.65
C ILE A 293 41.08 1.09 -7.68
N CYS A 294 40.88 0.51 -8.87
CA CYS A 294 40.59 -0.91 -9.03
C CYS A 294 41.68 -1.80 -8.41
N SER A 295 42.95 -1.51 -8.68
CA SER A 295 44.07 -2.24 -8.06
C SER A 295 44.09 -2.10 -6.54
N LYS A 296 43.71 -0.93 -6.01
CA LYS A 296 43.65 -0.71 -4.57
C LYS A 296 42.49 -1.45 -3.90
N ILE A 297 41.36 -1.58 -4.60
CA ILE A 297 40.25 -2.44 -4.18
C ILE A 297 40.73 -3.90 -4.08
N ASP A 298 41.39 -4.41 -5.12
CA ASP A 298 41.93 -5.77 -5.12
C ASP A 298 42.91 -6.00 -3.96
N GLU A 299 43.77 -5.03 -3.65
CA GLU A 299 44.70 -5.07 -2.51
C GLU A 299 43.95 -5.16 -1.16
N TYR A 300 42.92 -4.34 -0.95
CA TYR A 300 42.16 -4.32 0.31
C TYR A 300 41.33 -5.59 0.50
N VAL A 301 40.72 -6.09 -0.56
CA VAL A 301 39.97 -7.35 -0.54
C VAL A 301 40.92 -8.51 -0.23
N ALA A 302 42.06 -8.61 -0.93
CA ALA A 302 43.03 -9.69 -0.71
C ALA A 302 43.65 -9.65 0.71
N ALA A 303 43.79 -8.45 1.29
CA ALA A 303 44.29 -8.27 2.65
C ALA A 303 43.23 -8.52 3.74
N GLY A 304 41.98 -8.83 3.39
CA GLY A 304 40.87 -9.02 4.34
C GLY A 304 40.53 -7.75 5.14
N LYS A 305 40.87 -6.58 4.60
CA LYS A 305 40.68 -5.27 5.27
C LYS A 305 39.25 -4.72 5.07
N CYS A 306 38.42 -5.44 4.33
CA CYS A 306 37.01 -5.18 4.06
C CYS A 306 36.23 -6.50 4.19
#